data_AF-A0A0G0BTD0-F1
#
_entry.id   AF-A0A0G0BTD0-F1
#
_cell.length_a   1.000
_cell.length_b   1.000
_cell.length_c   1.000
_cell.angle_alpha   90.00
_cell.angle_beta   90.00
_cell.angle_gamma   90.00
#
_symmetry.space_group_name_H-M   'P 1'
#
loop_
_entity.id
_entity.type
_entity.pdbx_description
1 polymer ?
#
loop_
_entity_poly.entity_id
_entity_poly.type
_entity_poly.pdbx_seq_one_letter_code
_entity_poly.pdbx_strand_id
1 'polypeptide(L)'
;MVFPSKNLMEVKSRQQILERRKEIEQEFVDMLKKTKSPFSLEHIKDIIFHEEDNDDMQKVIAIFDRGGDVSELSTILELVSDAWNYFPHKVINGLSPAEKLFEYQNKQDKKK
;
A
#
# COMPACT_ATOMS: atom_id res chain seq x y z
N MET A 1 2.20 23.27 14.95
CA MET A 1 2.90 22.21 14.18
C MET A 1 1.94 21.74 13.12
N VAL A 2 2.24 22.04 11.86
CA VAL A 2 1.44 21.61 10.72
C VAL A 2 1.86 20.17 10.46
N PHE A 3 1.01 19.20 10.77
CA PHE A 3 1.20 17.85 10.23
C PHE A 3 1.18 18.02 8.71
N PRO A 4 2.25 17.67 7.97
CA PRO A 4 2.15 17.71 6.53
C PRO A 4 1.08 16.70 6.17
N SER A 5 -0.03 17.19 5.60
CA SER A 5 -0.99 16.37 4.88
C SER A 5 -0.26 15.68 3.73
N LYS A 6 0.44 14.56 4.01
CA LYS A 6 0.75 13.54 3.01
C LYS A 6 -0.57 12.81 2.72
N ASN A 7 -1.52 13.52 2.12
CA ASN A 7 -2.84 13.01 1.74
C ASN A 7 -3.29 13.65 0.42
N LEU A 8 -2.36 13.83 -0.51
CA LEU A 8 -2.67 13.90 -1.92
C LEU A 8 -1.62 13.04 -2.63
N MET A 9 -2.01 11.83 -3.03
CA MET A 9 -1.17 11.06 -3.94
C MET A 9 -1.05 11.84 -5.25
N GLU A 10 0.07 12.52 -5.45
CA GLU A 10 0.39 13.18 -6.72
C GLU A 10 0.91 12.15 -7.72
N VAL A 11 -0.02 11.35 -8.26
CA VAL A 11 0.29 10.35 -9.26
C VAL A 11 0.45 11.02 -10.63
N LYS A 12 1.69 11.34 -11.02
CA LYS A 12 1.95 12.03 -12.31
C LYS A 12 2.00 11.07 -13.49
N SER A 13 2.42 9.82 -13.27
CA SER A 13 2.60 8.81 -14.32
C SER A 13 2.42 7.39 -13.79
N ARG A 14 1.95 6.46 -14.66
CA ARG A 14 1.93 5.02 -14.34
C ARG A 14 3.30 4.47 -13.95
N GLN A 15 4.39 5.00 -14.52
CA GLN A 15 5.75 4.62 -14.16
C GLN A 15 6.07 4.89 -12.68
N GLN A 16 5.64 6.04 -12.13
CA GLN A 16 5.85 6.35 -10.72
C GLN A 16 5.10 5.38 -9.80
N ILE A 17 3.90 4.94 -10.20
CA ILE A 17 3.14 3.92 -9.47
C ILE A 17 3.93 2.60 -9.43
N LEU A 18 4.51 2.20 -10.56
CA LEU A 18 5.29 0.96 -10.66
C LEU A 18 6.61 1.03 -9.89
N GLU A 19 7.31 2.17 -9.93
CA GLU A 19 8.51 2.40 -9.12
C GLU A 19 8.17 2.33 -7.64
N ARG A 20 7.15 3.09 -7.20
CA ARG A 20 6.73 3.09 -5.80
C ARG A 20 6.27 1.71 -5.34
N ARG A 21 5.55 0.97 -6.20
CA ARG A 21 5.18 -0.43 -5.93
C ARG A 21 6.43 -1.29 -5.66
N LYS A 22 7.48 -1.18 -6.48
CA LYS A 22 8.72 -1.93 -6.27
C LYS A 22 9.43 -1.53 -4.97
N GLU A 23 9.45 -0.25 -4.62
CA GLU A 23 10.01 0.21 -3.35
C GLU A 23 9.28 -0.42 -2.17
N ILE A 24 7.95 -0.37 -2.18
CA ILE A 24 7.09 -0.96 -1.14
C ILE A 24 7.32 -2.47 -1.04
N GLU A 25 7.39 -3.19 -2.16
CA GLU A 25 7.70 -4.62 -2.19
C GLU A 25 9.07 -4.92 -1.55
N GLN A 26 10.08 -4.11 -1.85
CA GLN A 26 11.42 -4.27 -1.30
C GLN A 26 11.44 -4.00 0.22
N GLU A 27 10.74 -2.95 0.68
CA GLU A 27 10.62 -2.61 2.09
C GLU A 27 9.89 -3.70 2.88
N PHE A 28 8.81 -4.28 2.33
CA PHE A 28 8.15 -5.43 2.92
C PHE A 28 9.09 -6.63 3.02
N VAL A 29 9.85 -6.94 1.97
CA VAL A 29 10.78 -8.07 2.00
C VAL A 29 11.88 -7.86 3.05
N ASP A 30 12.41 -6.64 3.18
CA ASP A 30 13.40 -6.31 4.22
C ASP A 30 12.79 -6.45 5.62
N MET A 31 11.59 -5.92 5.81
CA MET A 31 10.86 -5.99 7.08
C MET A 31 10.50 -7.43 7.46
N LEU A 32 10.02 -8.24 6.53
CA LEU A 32 9.72 -9.66 6.74
C LEU A 32 10.99 -10.44 7.11
N LYS A 33 12.15 -10.12 6.52
CA LYS A 33 13.45 -10.70 6.89
C LYS A 33 13.89 -10.28 8.30
N LYS A 34 13.76 -9.00 8.63
CA LYS A 34 14.08 -8.44 9.95
C LYS A 34 13.25 -9.07 11.06
N THR A 35 11.94 -9.12 10.84
CA THR A 35 10.95 -9.67 11.79
C THR A 35 10.92 -11.20 11.81
N LYS A 36 11.69 -11.87 10.92
CA LYS A 36 11.66 -13.33 10.69
C LYS A 36 10.23 -13.84 10.59
N SER A 37 9.40 -13.10 9.87
CA SER A 37 7.99 -13.44 9.72
C SER A 37 7.87 -14.69 8.82
N PRO A 38 7.00 -15.67 9.16
CA PRO A 38 6.71 -16.83 8.32
C PRO A 38 5.85 -16.45 7.12
N PHE A 39 5.32 -15.23 7.10
CA PHE A 39 4.54 -14.70 6.00
C PHE A 39 5.45 -14.20 4.88
N SER A 40 4.97 -14.33 3.65
CA SER A 40 5.65 -13.86 2.46
C SER A 40 4.94 -12.63 1.89
N LEU A 41 5.67 -11.83 1.10
CA LEU A 41 5.10 -10.69 0.38
C LEU A 41 3.85 -11.09 -0.46
N GLU A 42 3.85 -12.29 -1.03
CA GLU A 42 2.71 -12.83 -1.78
C GLU A 42 1.45 -12.94 -0.91
N HIS A 43 1.59 -13.31 0.37
CA HIS A 43 0.46 -13.42 1.29
C HIS A 43 -0.16 -12.05 1.56
N ILE A 44 0.68 -11.02 1.72
CA ILE A 44 0.22 -9.63 1.92
C ILE A 44 -0.48 -9.12 0.67
N LYS A 45 0.09 -9.37 -0.52
CA LYS A 45 -0.52 -9.03 -1.80
C LYS A 45 -1.86 -9.71 -1.99
N ASP A 46 -1.97 -10.98 -1.59
CA ASP A 46 -3.21 -11.73 -1.72
C ASP A 46 -4.31 -11.17 -0.82
N ILE A 47 -3.98 -10.82 0.44
CA ILE A 47 -4.91 -10.14 1.37
C ILE A 47 -5.39 -8.80 0.78
N ILE A 48 -4.47 -7.97 0.27
CA ILE A 48 -4.83 -6.68 -0.32
C ILE A 48 -5.66 -6.89 -1.60
N PHE A 49 -5.31 -7.86 -2.43
CA PHE A 49 -6.03 -8.12 -3.67
C PHE A 49 -7.45 -8.62 -3.39
N HIS A 50 -7.60 -9.54 -2.43
CA HIS A 50 -8.89 -10.11 -2.03
C HIS A 50 -9.60 -9.32 -0.93
N GLU A 51 -9.21 -8.08 -0.68
CA GLU A 51 -9.88 -7.25 0.33
C GLU A 51 -11.38 -7.17 0.05
N GLU A 52 -12.15 -7.42 1.10
CA GLU A 52 -13.60 -7.20 1.12
C GLU A 52 -13.95 -5.99 2.00
N ASP A 53 -13.17 -5.75 3.06
CA ASP A 53 -13.40 -4.69 4.03
C ASP A 53 -12.10 -4.19 4.69
N ASN A 54 -12.21 -3.11 5.47
CA ASN A 54 -11.07 -2.51 6.20
C ASN A 54 -10.43 -3.46 7.24
N ASP A 55 -11.12 -4.54 7.60
CA ASP A 55 -10.59 -5.58 8.48
C ASP A 55 -9.38 -6.29 7.87
N ASP A 56 -9.33 -6.42 6.53
CA ASP A 56 -8.20 -7.03 5.83
C ASP A 56 -6.91 -6.22 5.99
N MET A 57 -7.02 -4.89 6.11
CA MET A 57 -5.87 -4.04 6.43
C MET A 57 -5.32 -4.34 7.83
N GLN A 58 -6.20 -4.57 8.81
CA GLN A 58 -5.80 -4.98 10.16
C GLN A 58 -5.12 -6.34 10.16
N LYS A 59 -5.55 -7.29 9.32
CA LYS A 59 -4.88 -8.59 9.16
C LYS A 59 -3.43 -8.42 8.69
N VAL A 60 -3.18 -7.52 7.72
CA VAL A 60 -1.81 -7.23 7.27
C VAL A 60 -0.99 -6.62 8.40
N ILE A 61 -1.53 -5.67 9.15
CA ILE A 61 -0.83 -5.06 10.29
C ILE A 61 -0.51 -6.12 11.36
N ALA A 62 -1.45 -7.02 11.65
CA ALA A 62 -1.29 -8.10 12.62
C ALA A 62 -0.21 -9.13 12.25
N ILE A 63 0.11 -9.28 10.95
CA ILE A 63 1.25 -10.12 10.51
C ILE A 63 2.58 -9.57 11.07
N PHE A 64 2.67 -8.25 11.24
CA PHE A 64 3.86 -7.57 11.74
C PHE A 64 3.76 -7.22 13.23
N ASP A 65 2.56 -7.10 13.80
CA ASP A 65 2.32 -6.88 15.24
C ASP A 65 2.57 -8.14 16.07
N ARG A 66 3.84 -8.46 16.31
CA ARG A 66 4.28 -9.61 17.13
C ARG A 66 4.59 -9.27 18.58
N GLY A 67 4.06 -8.15 19.09
CA GLY A 67 4.31 -7.70 20.46
C GLY A 67 5.74 -7.22 20.73
N GLY A 68 6.50 -6.88 19.68
CA GLY A 68 7.84 -6.31 19.74
C GLY A 68 7.86 -4.84 19.30
N ASP A 69 8.64 -4.03 20.00
CA ASP A 69 8.97 -2.61 19.78
C ASP A 69 7.95 -1.78 18.97
N VAL A 70 7.09 -1.05 19.68
CA VAL A 70 6.12 -0.07 19.15
C VAL A 70 6.71 0.96 18.18
N SER A 71 8.03 1.12 18.16
CA SER A 71 8.74 1.98 17.21
C SER A 71 8.59 1.51 15.76
N GLU A 72 8.44 0.20 15.52
CA GLU A 72 8.28 -0.36 14.18
C GLU A 72 6.83 -0.30 13.66
N LEU A 73 5.83 -0.21 14.57
CA LEU A 73 4.41 -0.12 14.21
C LEU A 73 4.10 1.08 13.31
N SER A 74 4.71 2.24 13.58
CA SER A 74 4.52 3.43 12.74
C SER A 74 5.00 3.19 11.31
N THR A 75 6.16 2.55 11.15
CA THR A 75 6.74 2.18 9.85
C THR A 75 5.88 1.15 9.13
N ILE A 76 5.38 0.14 9.86
CA ILE A 76 4.45 -0.87 9.31
C ILE A 76 3.17 -0.20 8.83
N LEU A 77 2.55 0.66 9.63
CA LEU A 77 1.32 1.35 9.25
C LEU A 77 1.51 2.21 8.01
N GLU A 78 2.63 2.93 7.93
CA GLU A 78 2.97 3.71 6.73
C GLU A 78 3.14 2.79 5.51
N LEU A 79 3.88 1.68 5.65
CA LEU A 79 4.12 0.73 4.58
C LEU A 79 2.85 0.01 4.11
N VAL A 80 1.99 -0.43 5.04
CA VAL A 80 0.69 -1.06 4.73
C VAL A 80 -0.23 -0.06 4.06
N SER A 81 -0.27 1.19 4.52
CA SER A 81 -1.03 2.26 3.88
C SER A 81 -0.54 2.51 2.45
N ASP A 82 0.77 2.61 2.24
CA ASP A 82 1.37 2.73 0.91
C ASP A 82 0.98 1.53 0.03
N ALA A 83 1.11 0.30 0.54
CA ALA A 83 0.69 -0.91 -0.15
C ALA A 83 -0.78 -0.84 -0.57
N TRP A 84 -1.66 -0.45 0.36
CA TRP A 84 -3.09 -0.30 0.11
C TRP A 84 -3.37 0.71 -1.00
N ASN A 85 -2.52 1.70 -1.20
CA ASN A 85 -2.75 2.70 -2.24
C ASN A 85 -2.12 2.35 -3.60
N TYR A 86 -1.02 1.58 -3.63
CA TYR A 86 -0.27 1.26 -4.85
C TYR A 86 -0.47 -0.16 -5.37
N PHE A 87 -1.02 -1.08 -4.57
CA PHE A 87 -1.27 -2.47 -4.97
C PHE A 87 -2.65 -2.61 -5.62
N PRO A 88 -2.84 -3.62 -6.49
CA PRO A 88 -4.11 -3.86 -7.14
C PRO A 88 -5.13 -4.45 -6.17
N HIS A 89 -6.39 -3.99 -6.26
CA HIS A 89 -7.50 -4.51 -5.46
C HIS A 89 -8.57 -5.07 -6.38
N LYS A 90 -9.14 -6.21 -6.00
CA LYS A 90 -10.19 -6.89 -6.77
C LYS A 90 -11.45 -6.03 -6.90
N VAL A 91 -11.82 -5.29 -5.84
CA VAL A 91 -13.01 -4.44 -5.82
C VAL A 91 -12.99 -3.30 -6.84
N ILE A 92 -11.79 -2.84 -7.26
CA ILE A 92 -11.61 -1.84 -8.32
C ILE A 92 -11.05 -2.45 -9.61
N ASN A 93 -11.46 -3.69 -9.91
CA ASN A 93 -11.17 -4.40 -11.16
C ASN A 93 -9.67 -4.68 -11.37
N GLY A 94 -8.94 -4.94 -10.28
CA GLY A 94 -7.51 -5.20 -10.29
C GLY A 94 -6.63 -3.96 -10.49
N LEU A 95 -7.19 -2.76 -10.37
CA LEU A 95 -6.43 -1.51 -10.35
C LEU A 95 -6.03 -1.16 -8.92
N SER A 96 -5.05 -0.27 -8.77
CA SER A 96 -4.76 0.37 -7.48
C SER A 96 -5.52 1.70 -7.32
N PRO A 97 -5.77 2.18 -6.08
CA PRO A 97 -6.32 3.51 -5.85
C PRO A 97 -5.51 4.60 -6.56
N ALA A 98 -4.18 4.50 -6.55
CA ALA A 98 -3.28 5.38 -7.30
C ALA A 98 -3.55 5.36 -8.81
N GLU A 99 -3.73 4.18 -9.40
CA GLU A 99 -4.08 4.04 -10.82
C GLU A 99 -5.45 4.62 -11.13
N LYS A 100 -6.44 4.36 -10.28
CA LYS A 100 -7.81 4.87 -10.43
C LYS A 100 -7.83 6.41 -10.35
N LEU A 101 -7.05 6.99 -9.45
CA LEU A 101 -6.86 8.44 -9.35
C LEU A 101 -6.21 9.00 -10.63
N PHE A 102 -5.15 8.37 -11.13
CA PHE A 102 -4.49 8.76 -12.37
C PHE A 102 -5.44 8.70 -13.59
N GLU A 103 -6.28 7.66 -13.67
CA GLU A 103 -7.29 7.55 -14.73
C GLU A 103 -8.36 8.64 -14.62
N TYR A 104 -8.78 8.96 -13.39
CA TYR A 104 -9.73 10.04 -13.14
C TYR A 104 -9.17 11.41 -13.54
N GLN A 105 -7.92 11.71 -13.16
CA GLN A 105 -7.24 12.95 -13.55
C GLN A 105 -7.12 13.09 -15.08
N ASN A 106 -6.70 12.02 -15.78
CA ASN A 106 -6.63 12.03 -17.24
C ASN A 106 -7.99 12.20 -17.93
N LYS A 107 -9.07 11.65 -17.36
CA LYS A 107 -10.43 11.83 -17.89
C LYS A 107 -10.94 13.26 -17.73
N GLN A 108 -10.56 13.95 -16.65
CA GLN A 108 -10.94 15.34 -16.42
C GLN A 108 -10.17 16.28 -17.37
N ASP A 109 -8.89 16.01 -17.62
CA ASP A 109 -8.07 16.80 -18.54
C ASP A 109 -8.58 16.73 -19.98
N LYS A 110 -9.06 15.56 -20.43
CA LYS A 110 -9.67 15.37 -21.77
C LYS A 110 -11.07 15.99 -21.95
N LYS A 111 -11.72 16.43 -20.87
CA LYS A 111 -13.04 17.08 -20.92
C LYS A 111 -12.95 18.61 -20.97
N LYS A 112 -11.75 19.16 -20.91
CA LYS A 112 -11.48 20.60 -20.94
C LYS A 112 -10.96 21.03 -22.31
#